data_AF-A0A1S1QMH4-F1
#
_entry.id   AF-A0A1S1QMH4-F1
#
_cell.length_a   1.000
_cell.length_b   1.000
_cell.length_c   1.000
_cell.angle_alpha   90.00
_cell.angle_beta   90.00
_cell.angle_gamma   90.00
#
_symmetry.space_group_name_H-M   'P 1'
#
loop_
_entity.id
_entity.type
_entity.pdbx_description
1 polymer ?
#
loop_
_entity_poly.entity_id
_entity_poly.type
_entity_poly.pdbx_seq_one_letter_code
_entity_poly.pdbx_strand_id
1 'polypeptide(L)'
;MKYQVIVWGTGFVGKRVIRELVEHPVFELVGVIVADPAKDGVDAGEIAGIGPIGVTATRDARSVLGRGADAVAYFGPTAAYAAENIANMSLALRAGVNVVSTAMTPLVYPPACSEELTSELSQACAEGVASCFTTGIDPGFANDLFPMTLMGLTGRVDSVRIQEILDYSTYTGDYSPMGLGDPVETQALLEIPELLIFGWGHTIPMIADAVGAKLEKIDTIWEKWAAPEPIDFPNGRIEVGHTAAVRFEIRGWVDGEPRIVVEHCNRITHAAAPEWPRPKMVDNDAYRVTVQGSPNIEQETAFRAFDSGDPNEGGCLANGMRAVNTIPAVVAADPGLLSPLDLPLVPGFGTLRPTVAGR
;
A
#
# COMPACT_ATOMS: atom_id res chain seq x y z
N MET A 1 18.78 -13.80 -16.65
CA MET A 1 17.57 -13.41 -17.41
C MET A 1 16.80 -12.42 -16.54
N LYS A 2 16.26 -11.35 -17.12
CA LYS A 2 15.45 -10.37 -16.38
C LYS A 2 13.99 -10.80 -16.44
N TYR A 3 13.20 -10.49 -15.42
CA TYR A 3 11.75 -10.59 -15.47
C TYR A 3 11.19 -9.41 -16.26
N GLN A 4 10.35 -9.70 -17.24
CA GLN A 4 9.65 -8.73 -18.06
C GLN A 4 8.42 -8.21 -17.30
N VAL A 5 8.41 -6.90 -17.05
CA VAL A 5 7.39 -6.25 -16.22
C VAL A 5 6.63 -5.24 -17.05
N ILE A 6 5.30 -5.28 -16.93
CA ILE A 6 4.40 -4.23 -17.41
C ILE A 6 4.04 -3.36 -16.22
N VAL A 7 4.14 -2.03 -16.35
CA VAL A 7 3.57 -1.11 -15.34
C VAL A 7 2.20 -0.66 -15.82
N TRP A 8 1.16 -0.92 -15.03
CA TRP A 8 -0.19 -0.47 -15.31
C TRP A 8 -0.61 0.55 -14.27
N GLY A 9 -0.74 1.81 -14.70
CA GLY A 9 -1.00 2.96 -13.83
C GLY A 9 0.25 3.81 -13.63
N THR A 10 0.21 5.05 -14.10
CA THR A 10 1.33 6.02 -14.06
C THR A 10 1.00 7.22 -13.17
N GLY A 11 0.34 6.94 -12.06
CA GLY A 11 0.13 7.90 -10.97
C GLY A 11 1.39 8.13 -10.15
N PHE A 12 1.21 8.57 -8.91
CA PHE A 12 2.30 8.94 -8.01
C PHE A 12 3.26 7.77 -7.72
N VAL A 13 2.74 6.55 -7.53
CA VAL A 13 3.54 5.33 -7.35
C VAL A 13 4.20 4.89 -8.65
N GLY A 14 3.40 4.69 -9.71
CA GLY A 14 3.86 4.09 -10.96
C GLY A 14 4.98 4.86 -11.66
N LYS A 15 4.96 6.19 -11.63
CA LYS A 15 6.07 7.00 -12.19
C LYS A 15 7.39 6.71 -11.49
N ARG A 16 7.38 6.61 -10.15
CA ARG A 16 8.59 6.34 -9.36
C ARG A 16 9.09 4.91 -9.59
N VAL A 17 8.18 3.95 -9.69
CA VAL A 17 8.53 2.56 -10.03
C VAL A 17 9.17 2.47 -11.42
N ILE A 18 8.64 3.18 -12.43
CA ILE A 18 9.26 3.23 -13.77
C ILE A 18 10.73 3.68 -13.69
N ARG A 19 11.05 4.71 -12.90
CA ARG A 19 12.43 5.20 -12.72
C ARG A 19 13.36 4.13 -12.16
N GLU A 20 12.88 3.32 -11.22
CA GLU A 20 13.66 2.24 -10.62
C GLU A 20 13.80 1.01 -11.52
N LEU A 21 12.79 0.72 -12.36
CA LEU A 21 12.81 -0.42 -13.27
C LEU A 21 13.83 -0.24 -14.41
N VAL A 22 14.03 0.98 -14.91
CA VAL A 22 14.96 1.27 -16.03
C VAL A 22 16.38 0.80 -15.72
N GLU A 23 16.83 0.98 -14.49
CA GLU A 23 18.19 0.61 -14.05
C GLU A 23 18.24 -0.72 -13.29
N HIS A 24 17.12 -1.46 -13.22
CA HIS A 24 17.05 -2.68 -12.45
C HIS A 24 17.81 -3.83 -13.13
N PRO A 25 18.73 -4.53 -12.45
CA PRO A 25 19.46 -5.66 -13.03
C PRO A 25 18.58 -6.91 -13.17
N VAL A 26 17.47 -6.96 -12.43
CA VAL A 26 16.55 -8.12 -12.38
C VAL A 26 15.26 -7.90 -13.18
N PHE A 27 14.87 -6.65 -13.44
CA PHE A 27 13.60 -6.33 -14.10
C PHE A 27 13.84 -5.57 -15.41
N GLU A 28 12.98 -5.81 -16.38
CA GLU A 28 12.95 -5.12 -17.67
C GLU A 28 11.54 -4.57 -17.90
N LEU A 29 11.41 -3.26 -18.09
CA LEU A 29 10.13 -2.63 -18.41
C LEU A 29 9.79 -2.89 -19.88
N VAL A 30 8.78 -3.71 -20.15
CA VAL A 30 8.39 -4.11 -21.53
C VAL A 30 7.09 -3.47 -22.01
N GLY A 31 6.40 -2.74 -21.13
CA GLY A 31 5.17 -2.05 -21.49
C GLY A 31 4.63 -1.17 -20.38
N VAL A 32 3.87 -0.14 -20.76
CA VAL A 32 3.18 0.75 -19.84
C VAL A 32 1.73 0.93 -20.27
N ILE A 33 0.80 0.67 -19.36
CA ILE A 33 -0.63 0.85 -19.59
C ILE A 33 -1.12 2.08 -18.81
N VAL A 34 -1.84 2.95 -19.51
CA VAL A 34 -2.38 4.21 -18.96
C VAL A 34 -3.87 4.31 -19.20
N ALA A 35 -4.58 5.07 -18.36
CA ALA A 35 -5.99 5.41 -18.56
C ALA A 35 -6.17 6.78 -19.23
N ASP A 36 -5.30 7.73 -18.89
CA ASP A 36 -5.32 9.12 -19.36
C ASP A 36 -5.02 9.22 -20.87
N PRO A 37 -5.95 9.73 -21.70
CA PRO A 37 -5.74 9.94 -23.14
C PRO A 37 -4.53 10.80 -23.47
N ALA A 38 -4.14 11.75 -22.60
CA ALA A 38 -2.99 12.60 -22.83
C ALA A 38 -1.64 11.85 -22.73
N LYS A 39 -1.64 10.63 -22.17
CA LYS A 39 -0.46 9.78 -22.00
C LYS A 39 -0.38 8.65 -23.04
N ASP A 40 -1.42 8.46 -23.86
CA ASP A 40 -1.44 7.44 -24.91
C ASP A 40 -0.46 7.83 -26.02
N GLY A 41 0.44 6.91 -26.40
CA GLY A 41 1.48 7.16 -27.38
C GLY A 41 2.69 7.96 -26.86
N VAL A 42 2.69 8.37 -25.59
CA VAL A 42 3.83 9.07 -24.96
C VAL A 42 4.85 8.06 -24.44
N ASP A 43 6.13 8.40 -24.49
CA ASP A 43 7.20 7.56 -23.91
C ASP A 43 7.08 7.48 -22.38
N ALA A 44 7.24 6.28 -21.82
CA ALA A 44 7.13 6.00 -20.40
C ALA A 44 8.15 6.78 -19.54
N GLY A 45 9.35 7.02 -20.08
CA GLY A 45 10.39 7.80 -19.42
C GLY A 45 10.07 9.29 -19.41
N GLU A 46 9.43 9.82 -20.45
CA GLU A 46 8.88 11.18 -20.46
C GLU A 46 7.76 11.33 -19.40
N ILE A 47 6.86 10.35 -19.32
CA ILE A 47 5.81 10.32 -18.28
C ILE A 47 6.42 10.29 -16.87
N ALA A 48 7.53 9.57 -16.70
CA ALA A 48 8.28 9.47 -15.46
C ALA A 48 9.25 10.64 -15.23
N GLY A 49 9.46 11.54 -16.18
CA GLY A 49 10.36 12.69 -16.05
C GLY A 49 11.86 12.33 -16.04
N ILE A 50 12.27 11.29 -16.77
CA ILE A 50 13.67 10.85 -16.91
C ILE A 50 14.17 10.87 -18.37
N GLY A 51 13.43 11.53 -19.27
CA GLY A 51 13.68 11.51 -20.71
C GLY A 51 13.24 10.19 -21.37
N PRO A 52 13.32 10.08 -22.70
CA PRO A 52 12.75 8.95 -23.42
C PRO A 52 13.56 7.66 -23.21
N ILE A 53 12.86 6.54 -22.98
CA ILE A 53 13.45 5.21 -22.74
C ILE A 53 13.08 4.17 -23.81
N GLY A 54 12.27 4.56 -24.81
CA GLY A 54 11.88 3.69 -25.92
C GLY A 54 10.68 2.78 -25.62
N VAL A 55 9.96 3.01 -24.53
CA VAL A 55 8.75 2.25 -24.15
C VAL A 55 7.54 3.17 -24.29
N THR A 56 6.74 2.99 -25.33
CA THR A 56 5.53 3.78 -25.56
C THR A 56 4.40 3.31 -24.66
N ALA A 57 3.82 4.23 -23.88
CA ALA A 57 2.62 3.96 -23.09
C ALA A 57 1.39 3.84 -24.00
N THR A 58 0.45 2.98 -23.62
CA THR A 58 -0.79 2.78 -24.38
C THR A 58 -2.03 2.61 -23.51
N ARG A 59 -3.19 2.96 -24.05
CA ARG A 59 -4.51 2.62 -23.50
C ARG A 59 -5.03 1.26 -23.93
N ASP A 60 -4.42 0.63 -24.93
CA ASP A 60 -4.77 -0.75 -25.34
C ASP A 60 -4.03 -1.78 -24.48
N ALA A 61 -4.60 -2.07 -23.31
CA ALA A 61 -4.06 -3.06 -22.39
C ALA A 61 -3.82 -4.43 -23.04
N ARG A 62 -4.72 -4.87 -23.93
CA ARG A 62 -4.62 -6.20 -24.58
C ARG A 62 -3.39 -6.30 -25.48
N SER A 63 -3.03 -5.22 -26.17
CA SER A 63 -1.84 -5.19 -27.03
C SER A 63 -0.53 -5.41 -26.28
N VAL A 64 -0.48 -5.06 -24.99
CA VAL A 64 0.71 -5.19 -24.15
C VAL A 64 0.71 -6.52 -23.42
N LEU A 65 -0.44 -6.92 -22.86
CA LEU A 65 -0.59 -8.19 -22.14
C LEU A 65 -0.33 -9.41 -23.05
N GLY A 66 -0.71 -9.34 -24.33
CA GLY A 66 -0.48 -10.42 -25.29
C GLY A 66 0.99 -10.67 -25.68
N ARG A 67 1.95 -9.90 -25.13
CA ARG A 67 3.39 -10.03 -25.45
C ARG A 67 4.12 -11.08 -24.60
N GLY A 68 3.45 -11.66 -23.60
CA GLY A 68 4.03 -12.72 -22.75
C GLY A 68 5.01 -12.21 -21.69
N ALA A 69 4.70 -11.07 -21.04
CA ALA A 69 5.46 -10.59 -19.90
C ALA A 69 5.29 -11.50 -18.67
N ASP A 70 6.25 -11.49 -17.75
CA ASP A 70 6.18 -12.31 -16.54
C ASP A 70 5.17 -11.78 -15.52
N ALA A 71 5.03 -10.45 -15.42
CA ALA A 71 4.12 -9.81 -14.47
C ALA A 71 3.66 -8.41 -14.89
N VAL A 72 2.49 -8.02 -14.37
CA VAL A 72 1.98 -6.65 -14.28
C VAL A 72 2.20 -6.13 -12.87
N ALA A 73 2.90 -5.00 -12.74
CA ALA A 73 2.84 -4.15 -11.56
C ALA A 73 1.65 -3.19 -11.67
N TYR A 74 0.55 -3.52 -10.99
CA TYR A 74 -0.74 -2.83 -11.09
C TYR A 74 -0.90 -1.77 -9.99
N PHE A 75 -0.84 -0.50 -10.41
CA PHE A 75 -1.02 0.71 -9.61
C PHE A 75 -2.30 1.46 -10.04
N GLY A 76 -3.42 0.73 -9.99
CA GLY A 76 -4.76 1.24 -10.27
C GLY A 76 -5.28 2.24 -9.23
N PRO A 77 -6.54 2.69 -9.39
CA PRO A 77 -7.21 3.52 -8.38
C PRO A 77 -7.37 2.77 -7.05
N THR A 78 -7.78 3.51 -6.00
CA THR A 78 -7.97 2.93 -4.66
C THR A 78 -9.06 1.85 -4.64
N ALA A 79 -9.16 1.10 -3.54
CA ALA A 79 -10.16 0.05 -3.36
C ALA A 79 -11.63 0.54 -3.47
N ALA A 80 -11.87 1.86 -3.41
CA ALA A 80 -13.16 2.47 -3.73
C ALA A 80 -13.63 2.18 -5.17
N TYR A 81 -12.69 1.85 -6.07
CA TYR A 81 -12.93 1.49 -7.47
C TYR A 81 -12.76 -0.01 -7.70
N ALA A 82 -13.25 -0.83 -6.76
CA ALA A 82 -13.07 -2.29 -6.76
C ALA A 82 -13.44 -2.96 -8.10
N ALA A 83 -14.56 -2.59 -8.71
CA ALA A 83 -14.99 -3.18 -9.98
C ALA A 83 -13.99 -2.93 -11.12
N GLU A 84 -13.41 -1.73 -11.22
CA GLU A 84 -12.41 -1.41 -12.22
C GLU A 84 -11.10 -2.16 -11.95
N ASN A 85 -10.67 -2.19 -10.68
CA ASN A 85 -9.47 -2.92 -10.27
C ASN A 85 -9.59 -4.41 -10.57
N ILE A 86 -10.71 -5.05 -10.20
CA ILE A 86 -10.99 -6.46 -10.46
C ILE A 86 -10.97 -6.73 -11.96
N ALA A 87 -11.69 -5.95 -12.77
CA ALA A 87 -11.75 -6.15 -14.22
C ALA A 87 -10.37 -6.04 -14.89
N ASN A 88 -9.54 -5.06 -14.49
CA ASN A 88 -8.21 -4.86 -15.04
C ASN A 88 -7.23 -5.96 -14.63
N MET A 89 -7.23 -6.36 -13.35
CA MET A 89 -6.39 -7.45 -12.85
C MET A 89 -6.81 -8.79 -13.46
N SER A 90 -8.12 -9.08 -13.55
CA SER A 90 -8.67 -10.25 -14.25
C SER A 90 -8.22 -10.32 -15.71
N LEU A 91 -8.16 -9.17 -16.40
CA LEU A 91 -7.69 -9.11 -17.78
C LEU A 91 -6.23 -9.55 -17.92
N ALA A 92 -5.36 -9.09 -17.01
CA ALA A 92 -3.95 -9.49 -16.99
C ALA A 92 -3.79 -10.98 -16.66
N LEU A 93 -4.49 -11.44 -15.61
CA LEU A 93 -4.44 -12.82 -15.17
C LEU A 93 -4.89 -13.78 -16.27
N ARG A 94 -6.02 -13.52 -16.96
CA ARG A 94 -6.50 -14.35 -18.08
C ARG A 94 -5.55 -14.35 -19.29
N ALA A 95 -4.67 -13.37 -19.42
CA ALA A 95 -3.62 -13.37 -20.43
C ALA A 95 -2.39 -14.22 -20.03
N GLY A 96 -2.43 -14.87 -18.86
CA GLY A 96 -1.33 -15.65 -18.30
C GLY A 96 -0.22 -14.80 -17.69
N VAL A 97 -0.51 -13.53 -17.38
CA VAL A 97 0.46 -12.61 -16.78
C VAL A 97 0.16 -12.47 -15.29
N ASN A 98 1.16 -12.72 -14.45
CA ASN A 98 1.03 -12.56 -13.00
C ASN A 98 0.74 -11.10 -12.63
N VAL A 99 0.09 -10.86 -11.50
CA VAL A 99 -0.22 -9.51 -11.02
C VAL A 99 0.39 -9.30 -9.65
N VAL A 100 1.17 -8.23 -9.50
CA VAL A 100 1.53 -7.64 -8.21
C VAL A 100 0.85 -6.28 -8.10
N SER A 101 0.11 -6.03 -7.02
CA SER A 101 -0.73 -4.83 -6.90
C SER A 101 -0.58 -4.12 -5.57
N THR A 102 -0.99 -2.85 -5.56
CA THR A 102 -1.19 -2.02 -4.36
C THR A 102 -2.58 -1.37 -4.33
N ALA A 103 -3.47 -1.73 -5.27
CA ALA A 103 -4.72 -1.02 -5.51
C ALA A 103 -5.89 -1.52 -4.64
N MET A 104 -5.91 -2.82 -4.34
CA MET A 104 -7.00 -3.49 -3.62
C MET A 104 -6.57 -3.92 -2.23
N THR A 105 -6.57 -2.98 -1.29
CA THR A 105 -6.13 -3.23 0.09
C THR A 105 -6.80 -4.44 0.80
N PRO A 106 -8.09 -4.79 0.57
CA PRO A 106 -8.65 -6.05 1.08
C PRO A 106 -7.88 -7.31 0.66
N LEU A 107 -7.38 -7.34 -0.57
CA LEU A 107 -6.72 -8.50 -1.17
C LEU A 107 -5.31 -8.74 -0.62
N VAL A 108 -4.85 -7.97 0.37
CA VAL A 108 -3.65 -8.34 1.14
C VAL A 108 -3.85 -9.69 1.86
N TYR A 109 -5.10 -10.04 2.19
CA TYR A 109 -5.44 -11.35 2.74
C TYR A 109 -6.73 -11.91 2.12
N PRO A 110 -6.63 -12.49 0.90
CA PRO A 110 -7.79 -13.02 0.16
C PRO A 110 -8.68 -14.01 0.94
N PRO A 111 -8.17 -14.88 1.84
CA PRO A 111 -9.01 -15.78 2.63
C PRO A 111 -10.07 -15.09 3.51
N ALA A 112 -9.86 -13.81 3.87
CA ALA A 112 -10.82 -13.03 4.65
C ALA A 112 -11.79 -12.22 3.77
N CYS A 113 -11.60 -12.20 2.44
CA CYS A 113 -12.46 -11.46 1.53
C CYS A 113 -13.75 -12.22 1.19
N SER A 114 -14.77 -11.49 0.76
CA SER A 114 -15.99 -12.08 0.22
C SER A 114 -15.77 -12.75 -1.14
N GLU A 115 -16.68 -13.65 -1.53
CA GLU A 115 -16.70 -14.25 -2.87
C GLU A 115 -16.86 -13.19 -3.97
N GLU A 116 -17.57 -12.09 -3.70
CA GLU A 116 -17.75 -10.98 -4.65
C GLU A 116 -16.40 -10.35 -5.05
N LEU A 117 -15.47 -10.21 -4.11
CA LEU A 117 -14.15 -9.65 -4.38
C LEU A 117 -13.19 -10.65 -5.03
N THR A 118 -13.38 -11.95 -4.78
CA THR A 118 -12.37 -12.98 -5.08
C THR A 118 -12.74 -13.91 -6.23
N SER A 119 -14.02 -14.12 -6.52
CA SER A 119 -14.48 -15.13 -7.49
C SER A 119 -13.95 -14.86 -8.89
N GLU A 120 -14.08 -13.63 -9.39
CA GLU A 120 -13.62 -13.30 -10.76
C GLU A 120 -12.10 -13.43 -10.89
N LEU A 121 -11.37 -12.94 -9.90
CA LEU A 121 -9.90 -13.01 -9.88
C LEU A 121 -9.42 -14.46 -9.74
N SER A 122 -10.05 -15.26 -8.89
CA SER A 122 -9.72 -16.68 -8.72
C SER A 122 -9.94 -17.46 -10.01
N GLN A 123 -11.06 -17.20 -10.70
CA GLN A 123 -11.31 -17.77 -12.02
C GLN A 123 -10.26 -17.31 -13.04
N ALA A 124 -9.90 -16.03 -13.02
CA ALA A 124 -8.88 -15.47 -13.91
C ALA A 124 -7.49 -16.09 -13.68
N CYS A 125 -7.09 -16.28 -12.42
CA CYS A 125 -5.86 -16.99 -12.04
C CYS A 125 -5.87 -18.42 -12.58
N ALA A 126 -6.98 -19.15 -12.44
CA ALA A 126 -7.10 -20.53 -12.91
C ALA A 126 -7.04 -20.65 -14.44
N GLU A 127 -7.74 -19.77 -15.16
CA GLU A 127 -7.74 -19.77 -16.63
C GLU A 127 -6.39 -19.36 -17.23
N GLY A 128 -5.72 -18.40 -16.60
CA GLY A 128 -4.41 -17.92 -17.04
C GLY A 128 -3.23 -18.73 -16.54
N VAL A 129 -3.44 -19.61 -15.54
CA VAL A 129 -2.35 -20.27 -14.80
C VAL A 129 -1.38 -19.21 -14.24
N ALA A 130 -1.94 -18.18 -13.60
CA ALA A 130 -1.23 -17.02 -13.11
C ALA A 130 -1.60 -16.70 -11.65
N SER A 131 -0.75 -15.94 -10.99
CA SER A 131 -0.88 -15.56 -9.58
C SER A 131 -1.15 -14.08 -9.41
N CYS A 132 -1.95 -13.73 -8.41
CA CYS A 132 -2.23 -12.34 -8.02
C CYS A 132 -1.81 -12.13 -6.57
N PHE A 133 -1.03 -11.08 -6.32
CA PHE A 133 -0.54 -10.73 -4.99
C PHE A 133 -0.72 -9.23 -4.75
N THR A 134 -1.48 -8.87 -3.71
CA THR A 134 -1.64 -7.47 -3.30
C THR A 134 -0.82 -7.18 -2.05
N THR A 135 -0.11 -6.06 -2.06
CA THR A 135 0.78 -5.64 -0.97
C THR A 135 0.94 -4.11 -1.00
N GLY A 136 1.93 -3.59 -0.30
CA GLY A 136 2.17 -2.17 -0.12
C GLY A 136 2.97 -1.91 1.14
N ILE A 137 2.91 -0.68 1.64
CA ILE A 137 3.40 -0.40 3.01
C ILE A 137 2.26 -0.60 4.00
N ASP A 138 1.12 0.02 3.71
CA ASP A 138 -0.02 0.14 4.59
C ASP A 138 -1.32 -0.10 3.80
N PRO A 139 -1.76 -1.38 3.64
CA PRO A 139 -1.18 -2.63 4.15
C PRO A 139 -0.13 -3.29 3.20
N GLY A 140 0.67 -4.23 3.72
CA GLY A 140 1.59 -5.10 2.95
C GLY A 140 3.04 -5.17 3.42
N PHE A 141 3.43 -4.28 4.35
CA PHE A 141 4.71 -4.33 5.06
C PHE A 141 4.59 -3.87 6.50
N ALA A 142 4.29 -2.59 6.73
CA ALA A 142 4.23 -1.99 8.06
C ALA A 142 3.10 -2.61 8.91
N ASN A 143 2.04 -3.05 8.24
CA ASN A 143 0.80 -3.49 8.87
C ASN A 143 0.68 -5.00 9.03
N ASP A 144 1.61 -5.77 8.48
CA ASP A 144 1.50 -7.22 8.44
C ASP A 144 2.85 -7.91 8.55
N LEU A 145 3.65 -7.92 7.48
CA LEU A 145 4.91 -8.65 7.43
C LEU A 145 5.85 -8.22 8.56
N PHE A 146 5.98 -6.92 8.76
CA PHE A 146 6.89 -6.37 9.76
C PHE A 146 6.45 -6.67 11.20
N PRO A 147 5.19 -6.42 11.63
CA PRO A 147 4.74 -6.81 12.96
C PRO A 147 4.82 -8.31 13.20
N MET A 148 4.47 -9.16 12.21
CA MET A 148 4.63 -10.61 12.34
C MET A 148 6.10 -11.02 12.51
N THR A 149 7.02 -10.36 11.79
CA THR A 149 8.47 -10.60 11.94
C THR A 149 8.95 -10.26 13.35
N LEU A 150 8.50 -9.15 13.93
CA LEU A 150 8.86 -8.76 15.30
C LEU A 150 8.26 -9.70 16.35
N MET A 151 6.99 -10.10 16.19
CA MET A 151 6.34 -11.06 17.09
C MET A 151 7.08 -12.40 17.15
N GLY A 152 7.66 -12.85 16.03
CA GLY A 152 8.49 -14.06 15.97
C GLY A 152 9.77 -14.02 16.82
N LEU A 153 10.15 -12.84 17.35
CA LEU A 153 11.26 -12.67 18.27
C LEU A 153 10.85 -12.79 19.75
N THR A 154 9.56 -13.06 20.02
CA THR A 154 9.01 -13.11 21.38
C THR A 154 8.68 -14.54 21.79
N GLY A 155 8.80 -14.84 23.09
CA GLY A 155 8.31 -16.10 23.67
C GLY A 155 6.81 -16.06 23.99
N ARG A 156 6.22 -14.86 24.05
CA ARG A 156 4.79 -14.60 24.27
C ARG A 156 4.45 -13.20 23.75
N VAL A 157 3.35 -13.09 23.02
CA VAL A 157 2.73 -11.80 22.62
C VAL A 157 1.45 -11.62 23.41
N ASP A 158 1.36 -10.52 24.16
CA ASP A 158 0.16 -10.11 24.89
C ASP A 158 -0.70 -9.19 24.00
N SER A 159 -0.08 -8.28 23.23
CA SER A 159 -0.75 -7.50 22.18
C SER A 159 0.25 -6.97 21.14
N VAL A 160 -0.25 -6.62 19.95
CA VAL A 160 0.48 -5.89 18.92
C VAL A 160 -0.33 -4.67 18.49
N ARG A 161 0.34 -3.52 18.45
CA ARG A 161 -0.19 -2.26 17.93
C ARG A 161 0.69 -1.76 16.80
N ILE A 162 0.05 -1.49 15.67
CA ILE A 162 0.64 -0.98 14.45
C ILE A 162 0.09 0.43 14.29
N GLN A 163 0.97 1.42 14.11
CA GLN A 163 0.57 2.81 13.97
C GLN A 163 1.12 3.39 12.67
N GLU A 164 0.24 3.91 11.81
CA GLU A 164 0.58 4.94 10.84
C GLU A 164 0.51 6.29 11.56
N ILE A 165 1.63 7.03 11.61
CA ILE A 165 1.67 8.37 12.21
C ILE A 165 2.24 9.28 11.14
N LEU A 166 1.39 9.97 10.36
CA LEU A 166 1.84 10.72 9.17
C LEU A 166 1.31 12.15 9.13
N ASP A 167 2.14 13.02 8.56
CA ASP A 167 1.78 14.37 8.12
C ASP A 167 1.46 14.35 6.61
N TYR A 168 0.21 14.68 6.28
CA TYR A 168 -0.33 14.67 4.93
C TYR A 168 -0.12 16.01 4.20
N SER A 169 0.57 16.99 4.79
CA SER A 169 0.74 18.34 4.22
C SER A 169 1.40 18.37 2.83
N THR A 170 2.26 17.41 2.50
CA THR A 170 2.89 17.28 1.17
C THR A 170 2.24 16.20 0.29
N TYR A 171 1.26 15.45 0.82
CA TYR A 171 0.59 14.40 0.06
C TYR A 171 -0.33 15.00 -1.00
N THR A 172 -0.16 14.57 -2.26
CA THR A 172 -0.92 15.06 -3.41
C THR A 172 -2.01 14.08 -3.88
N GLY A 173 -2.19 12.96 -3.16
CA GLY A 173 -3.27 12.01 -3.44
C GLY A 173 -4.59 12.46 -2.81
N ASP A 174 -5.65 11.71 -3.09
CA ASP A 174 -6.96 11.98 -2.50
C ASP A 174 -7.02 11.48 -1.06
N TYR A 175 -7.12 12.41 -0.12
CA TYR A 175 -7.32 12.15 1.31
C TYR A 175 -8.73 12.55 1.79
N SER A 176 -9.62 12.96 0.87
CA SER A 176 -11.00 13.35 1.21
C SER A 176 -11.82 12.25 1.90
N PRO A 177 -11.61 10.93 1.68
CA PRO A 177 -12.34 9.91 2.44
C PRO A 177 -12.12 9.96 3.96
N MET A 178 -11.04 10.60 4.42
CA MET A 178 -10.77 10.85 5.84
C MET A 178 -11.47 12.11 6.39
N GLY A 179 -12.01 12.97 5.53
CA GLY A 179 -12.66 14.22 5.92
C GLY A 179 -11.69 15.34 6.34
N LEU A 180 -10.39 15.20 6.08
CA LEU A 180 -9.41 16.27 6.33
C LEU A 180 -9.73 17.49 5.45
N GLY A 181 -9.87 18.65 6.07
CA GLY A 181 -10.26 19.89 5.40
C GLY A 181 -11.77 20.15 5.34
N ASP A 182 -12.62 19.18 5.71
CA ASP A 182 -14.07 19.38 5.82
C ASP A 182 -14.47 19.91 7.20
N PRO A 183 -15.65 20.55 7.36
CA PRO A 183 -16.20 20.87 8.69
C PRO A 183 -16.20 19.64 9.60
N VAL A 184 -15.82 19.80 10.88
CA VAL A 184 -15.67 18.65 11.79
C VAL A 184 -16.95 17.83 12.00
N GLU A 185 -18.11 18.45 11.83
CA GLU A 185 -19.42 17.79 11.94
C GLU A 185 -19.76 16.92 10.71
N THR A 186 -19.05 17.10 9.59
CA THR A 186 -19.23 16.28 8.39
C THR A 186 -18.75 14.86 8.70
N GLN A 187 -19.61 13.86 8.43
CA GLN A 187 -19.23 12.46 8.55
C GLN A 187 -18.29 12.08 7.40
N ALA A 188 -17.09 11.63 7.73
CA ALA A 188 -16.14 11.14 6.74
C ALA A 188 -16.56 9.75 6.23
N LEU A 189 -16.17 9.39 5.00
CA LEU A 189 -16.45 8.05 4.46
C LEU A 189 -15.83 6.96 5.36
N LEU A 190 -14.60 7.18 5.80
CA LEU A 190 -13.86 6.24 6.65
C LEU A 190 -14.28 6.30 8.13
N GLU A 191 -15.19 7.20 8.51
CA GLU A 191 -15.85 7.16 9.82
C GLU A 191 -16.90 6.03 9.89
N ILE A 192 -17.33 5.49 8.73
CA ILE A 192 -18.21 4.32 8.64
C ILE A 192 -17.39 3.05 8.93
N PRO A 193 -17.70 2.28 10.01
CA PRO A 193 -16.89 1.14 10.43
C PRO A 193 -16.63 0.11 9.32
N GLU A 194 -17.65 -0.22 8.53
CA GLU A 194 -17.54 -1.22 7.47
C GLU A 194 -16.56 -0.79 6.37
N LEU A 195 -16.53 0.51 6.04
CA LEU A 195 -15.63 1.05 5.03
C LEU A 195 -14.20 1.18 5.56
N LEU A 196 -14.04 1.49 6.85
CA LEU A 196 -12.74 1.50 7.49
C LEU A 196 -12.13 0.09 7.57
N ILE A 197 -12.93 -0.90 7.98
CA ILE A 197 -12.55 -2.32 8.00
C ILE A 197 -12.24 -2.81 6.59
N PHE A 198 -13.02 -2.40 5.58
CA PHE A 198 -12.71 -2.71 4.18
C PHE A 198 -11.35 -2.14 3.77
N GLY A 199 -11.02 -0.91 4.16
CA GLY A 199 -9.75 -0.25 3.86
C GLY A 199 -8.52 -0.99 4.40
N TRP A 200 -8.48 -1.34 5.68
CA TRP A 200 -7.26 -1.89 6.32
C TRP A 200 -7.46 -3.11 7.21
N GLY A 201 -8.71 -3.47 7.51
CA GLY A 201 -9.06 -4.49 8.51
C GLY A 201 -8.69 -5.92 8.12
N HIS A 202 -8.40 -6.21 6.85
CA HIS A 202 -8.01 -7.55 6.38
C HIS A 202 -6.62 -7.99 6.88
N THR A 203 -5.81 -7.05 7.39
CA THR A 203 -4.55 -7.36 8.07
C THR A 203 -4.75 -8.04 9.43
N ILE A 204 -5.86 -7.76 10.12
CA ILE A 204 -6.17 -8.32 11.44
C ILE A 204 -6.37 -9.84 11.39
N PRO A 205 -7.26 -10.41 10.55
CA PRO A 205 -7.40 -11.86 10.45
C PRO A 205 -6.13 -12.52 9.93
N MET A 206 -5.38 -11.88 9.03
CA MET A 206 -4.08 -12.40 8.58
C MET A 206 -3.09 -12.58 9.74
N ILE A 207 -2.93 -11.55 10.57
CA ILE A 207 -2.05 -11.60 11.73
C ILE A 207 -2.55 -12.67 12.72
N ALA A 208 -3.86 -12.72 12.98
CA ALA A 208 -4.46 -13.70 13.88
C ALA A 208 -4.18 -15.14 13.40
N ASP A 209 -4.39 -15.42 12.12
CA ASP A 209 -4.14 -16.73 11.53
C ASP A 209 -2.65 -17.10 11.59
N ALA A 210 -1.76 -16.14 11.30
CA ALA A 210 -0.31 -16.36 11.33
C ALA A 210 0.22 -16.74 12.72
N VAL A 211 -0.39 -16.25 13.80
CA VAL A 211 -0.02 -16.58 15.18
C VAL A 211 -0.92 -17.63 15.83
N GLY A 212 -1.89 -18.18 15.10
CA GLY A 212 -2.84 -19.18 15.60
C GLY A 212 -3.83 -18.66 16.64
N ALA A 213 -4.12 -17.35 16.64
CA ALA A 213 -5.09 -16.73 17.53
C ALA A 213 -6.52 -16.83 16.98
N LYS A 214 -7.48 -17.10 17.86
CA LYS A 214 -8.90 -17.08 17.49
C LYS A 214 -9.44 -15.65 17.58
N LEU A 215 -9.70 -15.05 16.43
CA LEU A 215 -10.36 -13.75 16.34
C LEU A 215 -11.84 -13.86 16.71
N GLU A 216 -12.31 -13.03 17.64
CA GLU A 216 -13.70 -13.00 18.10
C GLU A 216 -14.57 -12.02 17.29
N LYS A 217 -14.03 -10.82 17.05
CA LYS A 217 -14.67 -9.75 16.30
C LYS A 217 -13.63 -8.69 15.88
N ILE A 218 -14.05 -7.83 14.96
CA ILE A 218 -13.36 -6.60 14.62
C ILE A 218 -14.30 -5.43 14.91
N ASP A 219 -13.81 -4.37 15.55
CA ASP A 219 -14.51 -3.10 15.68
C ASP A 219 -13.58 -1.91 15.39
N THR A 220 -14.14 -0.71 15.40
CA THR A 220 -13.40 0.52 15.09
C THR A 220 -13.61 1.61 16.13
N ILE A 221 -12.63 2.50 16.26
CA ILE A 221 -12.74 3.80 16.93
C ILE A 221 -12.40 4.88 15.89
N TRP A 222 -13.08 6.03 15.95
CA TRP A 222 -12.79 7.20 15.12
C TRP A 222 -12.86 8.48 15.95
N GLU A 223 -11.83 9.32 15.83
CA GLU A 223 -11.68 10.61 16.49
C GLU A 223 -11.28 11.67 15.45
N LYS A 224 -11.89 12.85 15.53
CA LYS A 224 -11.56 14.02 14.70
C LYS A 224 -11.03 15.14 15.59
N TRP A 225 -10.06 15.89 15.07
CA TRP A 225 -9.56 17.11 15.70
C TRP A 225 -9.82 18.30 14.79
N ALA A 226 -10.54 19.29 15.31
CA ALA A 226 -10.87 20.52 14.59
C ALA A 226 -9.81 21.60 14.81
N ALA A 227 -9.44 22.31 13.75
CA ALA A 227 -8.49 23.41 13.84
C ALA A 227 -9.06 24.56 14.70
N PRO A 228 -8.39 24.98 15.79
CA PRO A 228 -8.81 26.13 16.60
C PRO A 228 -8.44 27.47 15.94
N GLU A 229 -7.50 27.44 15.02
CA GLU A 229 -7.02 28.56 14.20
C GLU A 229 -6.74 28.07 12.77
N PRO A 230 -6.70 28.94 11.75
CA PRO A 230 -6.40 28.52 10.39
C PRO A 230 -4.98 27.95 10.26
N ILE A 231 -4.83 26.87 9.50
CA ILE A 231 -3.55 26.20 9.25
C ILE A 231 -3.24 26.25 7.74
N ASP A 232 -2.25 27.04 7.35
CA ASP A 232 -1.76 27.08 5.96
C ASP A 232 -0.70 25.98 5.73
N PHE A 233 -0.78 25.30 4.58
CA PHE A 233 0.15 24.23 4.19
C PHE A 233 0.36 24.22 2.66
N PRO A 234 1.37 23.51 2.11
CA PRO A 234 1.72 23.62 0.69
C PRO A 234 0.56 23.39 -0.29
N ASN A 235 -0.37 22.51 0.07
CA ASN A 235 -1.49 22.11 -0.79
C ASN A 235 -2.82 22.80 -0.44
N GLY A 236 -2.84 23.76 0.50
CA GLY A 236 -4.06 24.49 0.83
C GLY A 236 -4.07 25.12 2.22
N ARG A 237 -5.28 25.24 2.77
CA ARG A 237 -5.52 25.82 4.09
C ARG A 237 -6.65 25.05 4.79
N ILE A 238 -6.47 24.74 6.06
CA ILE A 238 -7.53 24.23 6.93
C ILE A 238 -8.14 25.42 7.68
N GLU A 239 -9.45 25.61 7.54
CA GLU A 239 -10.17 26.68 8.23
C GLU A 239 -10.52 26.31 9.68
N VAL A 240 -10.82 27.32 10.50
CA VAL A 240 -11.27 27.11 11.88
C VAL A 240 -12.51 26.20 11.90
N GLY A 241 -12.54 25.25 12.83
CA GLY A 241 -13.63 24.28 12.97
C GLY A 241 -13.65 23.18 11.92
N HIS A 242 -12.69 23.16 10.98
CA HIS A 242 -12.53 22.07 10.01
C HIS A 242 -11.52 21.04 10.53
N THR A 243 -11.68 19.80 10.09
CA THR A 243 -10.86 18.67 10.53
C THR A 243 -9.43 18.83 10.03
N ALA A 244 -8.47 18.98 10.94
CA ALA A 244 -7.04 19.05 10.60
C ALA A 244 -6.28 17.76 10.96
N ALA A 245 -6.87 16.89 11.79
CA ALA A 245 -6.32 15.58 12.07
C ALA A 245 -7.45 14.57 12.33
N VAL A 246 -7.17 13.31 11.99
CA VAL A 246 -8.01 12.16 12.28
C VAL A 246 -7.18 11.08 12.97
N ARG A 247 -7.81 10.40 13.94
CA ARG A 247 -7.23 9.25 14.60
C ARG A 247 -8.25 8.13 14.63
N PHE A 248 -7.85 6.94 14.20
CA PHE A 248 -8.75 5.80 14.22
C PHE A 248 -8.01 4.53 14.60
N GLU A 249 -8.77 3.56 15.11
CA GLU A 249 -8.30 2.21 15.38
C GLU A 249 -9.21 1.21 14.66
N ILE A 250 -8.61 0.16 14.10
CA ILE A 250 -9.29 -1.08 13.74
C ILE A 250 -8.73 -2.15 14.67
N ARG A 251 -9.61 -2.81 15.43
CA ARG A 251 -9.20 -3.63 16.57
C ARG A 251 -9.70 -5.05 16.44
N GLY A 252 -8.78 -6.00 16.39
CA GLY A 252 -9.04 -7.42 16.48
C GLY A 252 -9.12 -7.87 17.93
N TRP A 253 -10.27 -8.42 18.29
CA TRP A 253 -10.53 -8.92 19.64
C TRP A 253 -10.13 -10.39 19.77
N VAL A 254 -9.30 -10.68 20.77
CA VAL A 254 -8.84 -12.02 21.12
C VAL A 254 -8.90 -12.15 22.64
N ASP A 255 -9.56 -13.20 23.14
CA ASP A 255 -9.83 -13.43 24.56
C ASP A 255 -10.51 -12.25 25.27
N GLY A 256 -11.49 -11.62 24.61
CA GLY A 256 -12.24 -10.50 25.16
C GLY A 256 -11.49 -9.16 25.25
N GLU A 257 -10.32 -9.01 24.61
CA GLU A 257 -9.53 -7.76 24.58
C GLU A 257 -9.06 -7.40 23.16
N PRO A 258 -8.89 -6.11 22.81
CA PRO A 258 -8.30 -5.69 21.54
C PRO A 258 -6.79 -5.93 21.52
N ARG A 259 -6.36 -7.07 20.98
CA ARG A 259 -4.94 -7.52 21.02
C ARG A 259 -4.18 -7.32 19.71
N ILE A 260 -4.88 -7.13 18.59
CA ILE A 260 -4.27 -6.78 17.30
C ILE A 260 -4.89 -5.45 16.89
N VAL A 261 -4.12 -4.36 16.95
CA VAL A 261 -4.65 -3.01 16.69
C VAL A 261 -3.87 -2.37 15.56
N VAL A 262 -4.59 -1.98 14.51
CA VAL A 262 -4.10 -1.06 13.47
C VAL A 262 -4.64 0.31 13.79
N GLU A 263 -3.76 1.29 13.96
CA GLU A 263 -4.09 2.66 14.33
C GLU A 263 -3.51 3.62 13.28
N HIS A 264 -4.27 4.62 12.90
CA HIS A 264 -3.75 5.72 12.10
C HIS A 264 -3.92 7.01 12.88
N CYS A 265 -2.90 7.86 12.82
CA CYS A 265 -2.89 9.18 13.40
C CYS A 265 -2.38 10.16 12.34
N ASN A 266 -3.32 10.59 11.50
CA ASN A 266 -3.05 11.36 10.29
C ASN A 266 -3.44 12.81 10.50
N ARG A 267 -2.58 13.73 10.07
CA ARG A 267 -2.72 15.16 10.34
C ARG A 267 -2.22 16.04 9.21
N ILE A 268 -2.66 17.29 9.21
CA ILE A 268 -2.13 18.34 8.36
C ILE A 268 -1.25 19.23 9.22
N THR A 269 0.08 19.13 9.01
CA THR A 269 1.13 19.84 9.76
C THR A 269 1.28 19.42 11.23
N HIS A 270 2.34 19.89 11.88
CA HIS A 270 2.55 19.70 13.32
C HIS A 270 1.59 20.49 14.22
N ALA A 271 0.93 21.52 13.69
CA ALA A 271 0.02 22.33 14.48
C ALA A 271 -1.24 21.54 14.88
N ALA A 272 -1.63 20.52 14.09
CA ALA A 272 -2.81 19.72 14.34
C ALA A 272 -2.57 18.62 15.38
N ALA A 273 -3.50 18.49 16.33
CA ALA A 273 -3.53 17.48 17.38
C ALA A 273 -2.16 17.25 18.08
N PRO A 274 -1.58 18.28 18.73
CA PRO A 274 -0.26 18.17 19.38
C PRO A 274 -0.21 17.12 20.52
N GLU A 275 -1.35 16.79 21.11
CA GLU A 275 -1.51 15.82 22.20
C GLU A 275 -1.63 14.36 21.73
N TRP A 276 -1.83 14.12 20.43
CA TRP A 276 -1.92 12.79 19.86
C TRP A 276 -0.54 12.13 19.65
N PRO A 277 -0.47 10.80 19.44
CA PRO A 277 0.80 10.10 19.25
C PRO A 277 1.70 10.73 18.17
N ARG A 278 2.97 10.98 18.51
CA ARG A 278 4.02 11.46 17.59
C ARG A 278 5.12 10.41 17.44
N PRO A 279 5.84 10.36 16.31
CA PRO A 279 7.02 9.52 16.22
C PRO A 279 8.12 10.00 17.18
N LYS A 280 9.02 9.09 17.56
CA LYS A 280 10.17 9.37 18.44
C LYS A 280 11.46 9.54 17.63
N MET A 281 11.55 8.93 16.45
CA MET A 281 12.72 8.92 15.58
C MET A 281 12.86 10.19 14.75
N VAL A 282 11.74 10.72 14.27
CA VAL A 282 11.65 11.88 13.38
C VAL A 282 10.37 12.65 13.71
N ASP A 283 10.36 13.97 13.50
CA ASP A 283 9.28 14.79 14.05
C ASP A 283 7.91 14.54 13.39
N ASN A 284 7.88 14.15 12.12
CA ASN A 284 6.69 14.32 11.27
C ASN A 284 5.94 13.02 11.01
N ASP A 285 6.68 11.97 10.71
CA ASP A 285 6.11 10.78 10.08
C ASP A 285 6.90 9.51 10.42
N ALA A 286 6.19 8.47 10.84
CA ALA A 286 6.74 7.13 10.93
C ALA A 286 5.63 6.09 10.95
N TYR A 287 6.01 4.86 10.60
CA TYR A 287 5.25 3.67 10.93
C TYR A 287 5.83 3.10 12.21
N ARG A 288 5.01 2.86 13.23
CA ARG A 288 5.44 2.28 14.51
C ARG A 288 4.80 0.93 14.73
N VAL A 289 5.59 -0.07 15.13
CA VAL A 289 5.08 -1.32 15.71
C VAL A 289 5.47 -1.41 17.17
N THR A 290 4.49 -1.66 18.02
CA THR A 290 4.66 -1.95 19.45
C THR A 290 4.12 -3.33 19.75
N VAL A 291 4.99 -4.26 20.14
CA VAL A 291 4.64 -5.59 20.63
C VAL A 291 4.77 -5.57 22.16
N GLN A 292 3.67 -5.82 22.86
CA GLN A 292 3.70 -6.09 24.29
C GLN A 292 3.81 -7.59 24.51
N GLY A 293 4.72 -8.02 25.38
CA GLY A 293 4.97 -9.43 25.61
C GLY A 293 6.31 -9.70 26.29
N SER A 294 6.93 -10.82 25.92
CA SER A 294 8.22 -11.24 26.47
C SER A 294 9.22 -11.54 25.34
N PRO A 295 10.11 -10.58 24.97
CA PRO A 295 10.21 -9.22 25.49
C PRO A 295 9.16 -8.27 24.89
N ASN A 296 9.08 -7.05 25.43
CA ASN A 296 8.45 -5.94 24.72
C ASN A 296 9.36 -5.47 23.58
N ILE A 297 8.76 -5.10 22.45
CA ILE A 297 9.48 -4.58 21.29
C ILE A 297 8.76 -3.31 20.83
N GLU A 298 9.53 -2.25 20.56
CA GLU A 298 9.04 -1.05 19.89
C GLU A 298 9.99 -0.75 18.72
N GLN A 299 9.43 -0.46 17.55
CA GLN A 299 10.18 -0.14 16.36
C GLN A 299 9.49 0.98 15.58
N GLU A 300 10.26 1.93 15.07
CA GLU A 300 9.81 2.95 14.12
C GLU A 300 10.55 2.87 12.80
N THR A 301 9.80 2.94 11.69
CA THR A 301 10.30 2.99 10.32
C THR A 301 9.91 4.31 9.68
N ALA A 302 10.88 5.02 9.12
CA ALA A 302 10.69 6.25 8.36
C ALA A 302 11.16 6.04 6.91
N PHE A 303 10.29 6.31 5.93
CA PHE A 303 10.65 6.25 4.51
C PHE A 303 11.00 7.64 4.01
N ARG A 304 12.07 7.78 3.23
CA ARG A 304 12.53 9.06 2.71
C ARG A 304 12.87 8.90 1.24
N ALA A 305 12.36 9.80 0.39
CA ALA A 305 12.86 9.90 -0.97
C ALA A 305 14.35 10.28 -0.95
N PHE A 306 15.13 9.68 -1.85
CA PHE A 306 16.58 9.82 -1.86
C PHE A 306 17.03 11.27 -2.14
N ASP A 307 16.34 11.95 -3.04
CA ASP A 307 16.64 13.30 -3.53
C ASP A 307 15.99 14.39 -2.67
N SER A 308 14.68 14.32 -2.47
CA SER A 308 13.90 15.35 -1.78
C SER A 308 13.89 15.18 -0.26
N GLY A 309 14.16 13.96 0.24
CA GLY A 309 13.91 13.61 1.63
C GLY A 309 12.43 13.55 1.99
N ASP A 310 11.51 13.73 1.03
CA ASP A 310 10.08 13.80 1.32
C ASP A 310 9.54 12.41 1.76
N PRO A 311 8.77 12.37 2.86
CA PRO A 311 8.27 11.11 3.40
C PRO A 311 7.15 10.46 2.56
N ASN A 312 6.28 11.27 1.96
CA ASN A 312 5.17 10.79 1.14
C ASN A 312 5.70 10.20 -0.17
N GLU A 313 6.70 10.85 -0.78
CA GLU A 313 7.41 10.33 -1.94
C GLU A 313 8.15 9.02 -1.63
N GLY A 314 8.87 8.98 -0.49
CA GLY A 314 9.58 7.80 -0.03
C GLY A 314 8.65 6.61 0.24
N GLY A 315 7.56 6.85 0.97
CA GLY A 315 6.55 5.84 1.28
C GLY A 315 5.87 5.29 0.02
N CYS A 316 5.53 6.16 -0.94
CA CYS A 316 4.90 5.74 -2.19
C CYS A 316 5.85 4.95 -3.10
N LEU A 317 7.14 5.29 -3.13
CA LEU A 317 8.14 4.47 -3.81
C LEU A 317 8.29 3.11 -3.12
N ALA A 318 8.38 3.08 -1.79
CA ALA A 318 8.49 1.85 -1.02
C ALA A 318 7.28 0.92 -1.24
N ASN A 319 6.07 1.50 -1.31
CA ASN A 319 4.82 0.80 -1.63
C ASN A 319 4.90 0.08 -2.99
N GLY A 320 5.31 0.79 -4.05
CA GLY A 320 5.46 0.20 -5.38
C GLY A 320 6.58 -0.83 -5.46
N MET A 321 7.74 -0.55 -4.85
CA MET A 321 8.89 -1.45 -4.87
C MET A 321 8.68 -2.71 -4.04
N ARG A 322 7.87 -2.66 -2.98
CA ARG A 322 7.45 -3.85 -2.23
C ARG A 322 6.71 -4.84 -3.13
N ALA A 323 5.78 -4.35 -3.96
CA ALA A 323 5.06 -5.15 -4.94
C ALA A 323 5.99 -5.67 -6.05
N VAL A 324 6.80 -4.81 -6.67
CA VAL A 324 7.72 -5.21 -7.74
C VAL A 324 8.73 -6.26 -7.28
N ASN A 325 9.29 -6.11 -6.07
CA ASN A 325 10.27 -7.05 -5.57
C ASN A 325 9.70 -8.45 -5.27
N THR A 326 8.38 -8.62 -5.20
CA THR A 326 7.78 -9.97 -5.06
C THR A 326 7.62 -10.71 -6.37
N ILE A 327 7.77 -10.05 -7.53
CA ILE A 327 7.56 -10.67 -8.85
C ILE A 327 8.28 -12.02 -8.97
N PRO A 328 9.56 -12.18 -8.60
CA PRO A 328 10.23 -13.48 -8.70
C PRO A 328 9.56 -14.58 -7.88
N ALA A 329 9.06 -14.25 -6.68
CA ALA A 329 8.39 -15.19 -5.80
C ALA A 329 6.97 -15.51 -6.28
N VAL A 330 6.23 -14.51 -6.76
CA VAL A 330 4.87 -14.67 -7.31
C VAL A 330 4.89 -15.52 -8.58
N VAL A 331 5.84 -15.29 -9.47
CA VAL A 331 6.02 -16.09 -10.70
C VAL A 331 6.38 -17.55 -10.38
N ALA A 332 7.06 -17.80 -9.25
CA ALA A 332 7.47 -19.14 -8.83
C ALA A 332 6.41 -19.88 -7.99
N ALA A 333 5.37 -19.18 -7.52
CA ALA A 333 4.32 -19.74 -6.67
C ALA A 333 3.27 -20.50 -7.49
N ASP A 334 2.48 -21.34 -6.81
CA ASP A 334 1.31 -21.96 -7.41
C ASP A 334 0.27 -20.90 -7.82
N PRO A 335 -0.40 -21.04 -8.98
CA PRO A 335 -1.42 -20.09 -9.44
C PRO A 335 -2.55 -19.89 -8.43
N GLY A 336 -2.90 -18.63 -8.16
CA GLY A 336 -3.99 -18.29 -7.25
C GLY A 336 -3.96 -16.86 -6.74
N LEU A 337 -4.84 -16.57 -5.78
CA LEU A 337 -4.77 -15.33 -4.99
C LEU A 337 -3.84 -15.59 -3.80
N LEU A 338 -2.71 -14.90 -3.79
CA LEU A 338 -1.65 -15.07 -2.81
C LEU A 338 -1.74 -13.99 -1.73
N SER A 339 -1.28 -14.35 -0.53
CA SER A 339 -1.10 -13.48 0.62
C SER A 339 0.38 -13.45 1.04
N PRO A 340 0.76 -12.55 1.96
CA PRO A 340 2.10 -12.55 2.56
C PRO A 340 2.49 -13.88 3.21
N LEU A 341 1.52 -14.72 3.60
CA LEU A 341 1.78 -16.02 4.21
C LEU A 341 2.16 -17.11 3.19
N ASP A 342 1.90 -16.87 1.90
CA ASP A 342 2.16 -17.81 0.80
C ASP A 342 3.53 -17.59 0.15
N LEU A 343 4.18 -16.47 0.43
CA LEU A 343 5.45 -16.08 -0.17
C LEU A 343 6.63 -16.26 0.81
N PRO A 344 7.83 -16.59 0.31
CA PRO A 344 9.04 -16.56 1.12
C PRO A 344 9.41 -15.13 1.51
N LEU A 345 10.37 -14.99 2.43
CA LEU A 345 11.04 -13.71 2.67
C LEU A 345 11.57 -13.13 1.34
N VAL A 346 11.23 -11.87 1.06
CA VAL A 346 11.67 -11.14 -0.13
C VAL A 346 12.82 -10.20 0.25
N PRO A 347 14.09 -10.57 0.07
CA PRO A 347 15.23 -9.78 0.52
C PRO A 347 15.58 -8.60 -0.41
N GLY A 348 14.84 -8.39 -1.50
CA GLY A 348 15.14 -7.37 -2.51
C GLY A 348 16.35 -7.74 -3.38
N PHE A 349 16.30 -8.90 -4.06
CA PHE A 349 17.42 -9.35 -4.90
C PHE A 349 17.76 -8.31 -5.98
N GLY A 350 19.04 -7.95 -6.05
CA GLY A 350 19.53 -6.95 -6.99
C GLY A 350 19.25 -5.50 -6.58
N THR A 351 18.78 -5.20 -5.36
CA THR A 351 18.62 -3.81 -4.89
C THR A 351 19.92 -3.19 -4.39
N LEU A 352 20.86 -3.99 -3.88
CA LEU A 352 22.20 -3.52 -3.53
C LEU A 352 23.03 -3.28 -4.79
N ARG A 353 23.20 -2.01 -5.17
CA ARG A 353 23.88 -1.57 -6.41
C ARG A 353 24.93 -0.49 -6.13
N PRO A 354 25.91 -0.30 -7.03
CA PRO A 354 26.82 0.85 -6.94
C PRO A 354 26.04 2.17 -6.95
N THR A 355 26.49 3.12 -6.16
CA THR A 355 25.96 4.49 -6.18
C THR A 355 26.17 5.09 -7.57
N VAL A 356 25.10 5.49 -8.24
CA VAL A 356 25.20 6.24 -9.49
C VAL A 356 25.53 7.69 -9.12
N ALA A 357 26.74 8.14 -9.44
CA ALA A 357 27.15 9.52 -9.18
C ALA A 357 26.24 10.50 -9.96
N GLY A 358 25.64 11.46 -9.27
CA GLY A 358 24.80 12.50 -9.89
C GLY A 358 23.30 12.25 -9.87
N ARG A 359 22.82 11.26 -9.11
CA ARG A 359 21.44 11.27 -8.58
C ARG A 359 21.40 11.98 -7.25
#